data_AF-A0A8S0YTM6-F1
#
_entry.id   AF-A0A8S0YTM6-F1
#
_cell.length_a   1.000
_cell.length_b   1.000
_cell.length_c   1.000
_cell.angle_alpha   90.00
_cell.angle_beta   90.00
_cell.angle_gamma   90.00
#
_symmetry.space_group_name_H-M   'P 1'
#
loop_
_entity.id
_entity.type
_entity.pdbx_description
1 polymer ?
#
loop_
_entity_poly.entity_id
_entity_poly.type
_entity_poly.pdbx_seq_one_letter_code
_entity_poly.pdbx_strand_id
1 'polypeptide(L)'
;MENNFFKLFPLLIIVETFNWNIQTQSVILSSFFWGYIVLQLPAGELAARFGGSILITIVVGANAVISLLVPLSAYYGGWEALCACRVLQGLTQGFLFPTIHNLIGKWVPLEEKSRLGTIIYA
;
A
#
# COMPACT_ATOMS: atom_id res chain seq x y z
N MET A 1 17.21 -19.15 -12.56
CA MET A 1 17.48 -17.70 -12.33
C MET A 1 16.20 -16.92 -12.60
N GLU A 2 15.13 -17.23 -11.85
CA GLU A 2 13.74 -16.87 -12.18
C GLU A 2 13.18 -15.80 -11.22
N ASN A 3 14.05 -15.01 -10.58
CA ASN A 3 13.65 -14.15 -9.45
C ASN A 3 13.58 -12.65 -9.78
N ASN A 4 13.76 -12.26 -11.04
CA ASN A 4 13.73 -10.85 -11.46
C ASN A 4 12.64 -10.54 -12.51
N PHE A 5 12.05 -11.54 -13.15
CA PHE A 5 11.06 -11.33 -14.22
C PHE A 5 9.74 -10.73 -13.71
N PHE A 6 9.28 -11.18 -12.54
CA PHE A 6 8.02 -10.68 -11.96
C PHE A 6 8.15 -9.28 -11.32
N LYS A 7 9.35 -8.88 -10.90
CA LYS A 7 9.63 -7.50 -10.43
C LYS A 7 9.73 -6.50 -11.59
N LEU A 8 10.02 -6.97 -12.80
CA LEU A 8 10.25 -6.12 -13.97
C LEU A 8 8.95 -5.75 -14.70
N PHE A 9 7.89 -6.54 -14.62
CA PHE A 9 6.68 -6.31 -15.43
C PHE A 9 5.98 -4.95 -15.18
N PRO A 10 5.79 -4.48 -13.93
CA PRO A 10 5.26 -3.14 -13.71
C PRO A 10 6.31 -2.03 -13.89
N LEU A 11 7.62 -2.34 -13.79
CA LEU A 11 8.68 -1.35 -13.95
C LEU A 11 9.00 -1.07 -15.44
N LEU A 12 8.96 -2.10 -16.29
CA LEU A 12 9.31 -2.03 -17.71
C LEU A 12 8.30 -1.19 -18.51
N ILE A 13 6.99 -1.30 -18.20
CA ILE A 13 5.95 -0.50 -18.87
C ILE A 13 6.10 1.00 -18.59
N ILE A 14 6.56 1.38 -17.39
CA ILE A 14 6.75 2.79 -17.02
C ILE A 14 8.05 3.34 -17.64
N VAL A 15 9.13 2.53 -17.65
CA VAL A 15 10.45 2.92 -18.19
C VAL A 15 10.44 3.08 -19.71
N GLU A 16 9.69 2.26 -20.45
CA GLU A 16 9.63 2.38 -21.92
C GLU A 16 8.71 3.52 -22.42
N THR A 17 7.74 3.97 -21.62
CA THR A 17 6.72 4.94 -22.09
C THR A 17 7.01 6.38 -21.68
N PHE A 18 7.79 6.61 -20.61
CA PHE A 18 8.12 7.96 -20.11
C PHE A 18 9.62 8.12 -19.90
N ASN A 19 10.23 9.11 -20.59
CA ASN A 19 11.64 9.54 -20.45
C ASN A 19 11.93 10.18 -19.07
N TRP A 20 11.56 9.54 -17.96
CA TRP A 20 11.80 10.05 -16.62
C TRP A 20 13.14 9.55 -16.08
N ASN A 21 13.95 10.49 -15.59
CA ASN A 21 15.23 10.22 -14.96
C ASN A 21 15.06 9.26 -13.76
N ILE A 22 16.04 8.39 -13.53
CA ILE A 22 16.09 7.45 -12.40
C ILE A 22 15.89 8.16 -11.05
N GLN A 23 16.36 9.41 -10.93
CA GLN A 23 16.13 10.24 -9.75
C GLN A 23 14.64 10.50 -9.52
N THR A 24 13.88 10.86 -10.56
CA THR A 24 12.44 11.10 -10.49
C THR A 24 11.67 9.83 -10.13
N GLN A 25 12.06 8.70 -10.71
CA GLN A 25 11.45 7.39 -10.38
C GLN A 25 11.67 7.03 -8.90
N SER A 26 12.86 7.32 -8.38
CA SER A 26 13.20 7.09 -6.97
C SER A 26 12.38 8.01 -6.05
N VAL A 27 12.18 9.27 -6.43
CA VAL A 27 11.32 10.21 -5.69
C VAL A 27 9.89 9.67 -5.65
N ILE A 28 9.30 9.32 -6.79
CA ILE A 28 7.94 8.75 -6.89
C ILE A 28 7.79 7.52 -5.97
N LEU A 29 8.77 6.62 -5.99
CA LEU A 29 8.75 5.41 -5.16
C LEU A 29 8.85 5.75 -3.66
N SER A 30 9.70 6.70 -3.29
CA SER A 30 9.89 7.14 -1.90
C SER A 30 8.67 7.87 -1.33
N SER A 31 7.93 8.61 -2.15
CA SER A 31 6.73 9.36 -1.75
C SER A 31 5.62 8.46 -1.19
N PHE A 32 5.54 7.22 -1.68
CA PHE A 32 4.64 6.22 -1.11
C PHE A 32 4.95 5.96 0.38
N PHE A 33 6.23 5.83 0.74
CA PHE A 33 6.65 5.54 2.11
C PHE A 33 6.38 6.71 3.06
N TRP A 34 6.52 7.94 2.57
CA TRP A 34 6.17 9.12 3.36
C TRP A 34 4.68 9.14 3.75
N GLY A 35 3.78 8.83 2.81
CA GLY A 35 2.35 8.68 3.12
C GLY A 35 2.09 7.55 4.10
N TYR A 36 2.77 6.41 3.91
CA TYR A 36 2.61 5.23 4.76
C TYR A 36 2.97 5.50 6.23
N ILE A 37 4.13 6.12 6.49
CA ILE A 37 4.62 6.34 7.87
C ILE A 37 3.68 7.25 8.67
N VAL A 38 3.14 8.30 8.05
CA VAL A 38 2.28 9.29 8.73
C VAL A 38 1.03 8.65 9.30
N LEU A 39 0.39 7.75 8.56
CA LEU A 39 -0.85 7.11 9.00
C LEU A 39 -0.64 5.82 9.78
N GLN A 40 0.55 5.20 9.71
CA GLN A 40 0.89 4.03 10.52
C GLN A 40 0.67 4.27 12.02
N LEU A 41 1.03 5.46 12.52
CA LEU A 41 0.94 5.83 13.93
C LEU A 41 -0.51 5.94 14.45
N PRO A 42 -1.40 6.76 13.85
CA PRO A 42 -2.80 6.87 14.29
C PRO A 42 -3.63 5.63 13.93
N ALA A 43 -3.23 4.84 12.94
CA ALA A 43 -3.97 3.67 12.49
C ALA A 43 -4.16 2.60 13.57
N GLY A 44 -3.20 2.45 14.49
CA GLY A 44 -3.31 1.49 15.59
C GLY A 44 -4.50 1.78 16.51
N GLU A 45 -4.69 3.05 16.87
CA GLU A 45 -5.79 3.48 17.73
C GLU A 45 -7.14 3.42 16.99
N LEU A 46 -7.17 3.84 15.72
CA LEU A 46 -8.39 3.76 14.90
C LEU A 46 -8.85 2.31 14.70
N ALA A 47 -7.93 1.37 14.46
CA ALA A 47 -8.23 -0.04 14.29
C ALA A 47 -8.86 -0.66 15.55
N ALA A 48 -8.43 -0.21 16.74
CA ALA A 48 -9.00 -0.66 18.00
C ALA A 48 -10.46 -0.18 18.19
N ARG A 49 -10.76 1.06 17.76
CA ARG A 49 -12.07 1.71 17.96
C ARG A 49 -13.14 1.36 16.91
N PHE A 50 -12.78 1.32 15.62
CA PHE A 50 -13.75 1.17 14.52
C PHE A 50 -14.05 -0.29 14.13
N GLY A 51 -13.30 -1.25 14.68
CA GLY A 51 -13.43 -2.67 14.34
C GLY A 51 -12.70 -3.03 13.04
N GLY A 52 -11.87 -4.07 13.10
CA GLY A 52 -10.92 -4.36 12.02
C GLY A 52 -11.55 -4.69 10.67
N SER A 53 -12.73 -5.31 10.65
CA SER A 53 -13.39 -5.74 9.41
C SER A 53 -13.85 -4.57 8.53
N ILE A 54 -14.51 -3.58 9.11
CA ILE A 54 -15.01 -2.40 8.36
C ILE A 54 -13.82 -1.57 7.86
N LEU A 55 -12.81 -1.40 8.71
CA LEU A 55 -11.66 -0.56 8.40
C LEU A 55 -10.80 -1.18 7.27
N ILE A 56 -10.63 -2.52 7.23
CA ILE A 56 -10.00 -3.20 6.09
C ILE A 56 -10.78 -2.96 4.80
N THR A 57 -12.11 -3.09 4.80
CA THR A 57 -12.91 -2.88 3.59
C THR A 57 -12.81 -1.45 3.07
N ILE A 58 -12.88 -0.45 3.94
CA ILE A 58 -12.73 0.96 3.56
C ILE A 58 -11.35 1.22 2.97
N VAL A 59 -10.30 0.73 3.64
CA VAL A 59 -8.91 0.93 3.22
C VAL A 59 -8.64 0.25 1.89
N VAL A 60 -9.05 -1.02 1.71
CA VAL A 60 -8.87 -1.73 0.44
C VAL A 60 -9.69 -1.07 -0.67
N GLY A 61 -10.92 -0.63 -0.39
CA GLY A 61 -11.77 0.08 -1.34
C GLY A 61 -11.16 1.41 -1.80
N ALA A 62 -10.72 2.25 -0.86
CA ALA A 62 -10.05 3.51 -1.18
C ALA A 62 -8.75 3.29 -1.96
N ASN A 63 -7.95 2.29 -1.58
CA ASN A 63 -6.71 1.94 -2.27
C ASN A 63 -6.97 1.46 -3.71
N ALA A 64 -8.05 0.71 -3.93
CA ALA A 64 -8.45 0.26 -5.27
C ALA A 64 -8.82 1.44 -6.19
N VAL A 65 -9.60 2.40 -5.68
CA VAL A 65 -9.96 3.62 -6.43
C VAL A 65 -8.71 4.42 -6.80
N ILE A 66 -7.79 4.62 -5.85
CA ILE A 66 -6.53 5.33 -6.10
C ILE A 66 -5.68 4.58 -7.12
N SER A 67 -5.63 3.24 -7.05
CA SER A 67 -4.89 2.40 -8.00
C SER A 67 -5.39 2.57 -9.45
N LEU A 68 -6.70 2.72 -9.65
CA LEU A 68 -7.27 3.00 -10.96
C LEU A 68 -6.90 4.41 -11.47
N LEU A 69 -6.66 5.36 -10.57
CA LEU A 69 -6.24 6.72 -10.93
C LEU A 69 -4.74 6.81 -11.27
N VAL A 70 -3.91 5.85 -10.84
CA VAL A 70 -2.47 5.83 -11.14
C VAL A 70 -2.17 5.88 -12.65
N PRO A 71 -2.70 4.99 -13.51
CA PRO A 71 -2.43 5.06 -14.95
C PRO A 71 -2.98 6.35 -15.60
N LEU A 72 -4.10 6.88 -15.10
CA LEU A 72 -4.66 8.15 -15.59
C LEU A 72 -3.75 9.35 -15.23
N SER A 73 -3.23 9.36 -14.01
CA SER A 73 -2.30 10.40 -13.53
C SER A 73 -0.97 10.36 -14.28
N ALA A 74 -0.49 9.17 -14.64
CA ALA A 74 0.71 9.00 -15.45
C ALA A 74 0.53 9.60 -16.85
N TYR A 75 -0.63 9.39 -17.47
CA TYR A 75 -0.88 9.83 -18.84
C TYR A 75 -1.16 11.35 -18.95
N TYR A 76 -1.92 11.93 -18.01
CA TYR A 76 -2.37 13.33 -18.11
C TYR A 76 -1.62 14.32 -17.19
N GLY A 77 -1.08 13.86 -16.06
CA GLY A 77 -0.62 14.74 -14.97
C GLY A 77 0.88 14.77 -14.73
N GLY A 78 1.66 14.01 -15.51
CA GLY A 78 3.12 13.95 -15.35
C GLY A 78 3.56 13.34 -14.01
N TRP A 79 4.83 13.56 -13.65
CA TRP A 79 5.46 12.94 -12.49
C TRP A 79 4.94 13.46 -11.14
N GLU A 80 4.45 14.70 -11.09
CA GLU A 80 3.92 15.34 -9.87
C GLU A 80 2.55 14.77 -9.47
N ALA A 81 1.64 14.59 -10.43
CA ALA A 81 0.35 13.97 -10.17
C ALA A 81 0.49 12.51 -9.75
N LEU A 82 1.42 11.79 -10.39
CA LEU A 82 1.76 10.42 -10.00
C LEU A 82 2.30 10.36 -8.57
N CYS A 83 3.13 11.33 -8.19
CA CYS A 83 3.65 11.45 -6.83
C CYS A 83 2.52 11.65 -5.81
N ALA A 84 1.57 12.54 -6.09
CA ALA A 84 0.39 12.75 -5.24
C ALA A 84 -0.47 11.48 -5.10
N CYS A 85 -0.73 10.76 -6.21
CA CYS A 85 -1.42 9.47 -6.17
C CYS A 85 -0.68 8.44 -5.32
N ARG A 86 0.66 8.39 -5.40
CA ARG A 86 1.49 7.49 -4.58
C ARG A 86 1.44 7.82 -3.10
N VAL A 87 1.45 9.10 -2.73
CA VAL A 87 1.27 9.53 -1.33
C VAL A 87 -0.10 9.08 -0.83
N LEU A 88 -1.18 9.34 -1.58
CA LEU A 88 -2.53 8.91 -1.23
C LEU A 88 -2.66 7.38 -1.09
N GLN A 89 -1.99 6.65 -1.98
CA GLN A 89 -1.96 5.18 -1.93
C GLN A 89 -1.23 4.69 -0.67
N GLY A 90 -0.07 5.29 -0.35
CA GLY A 90 0.68 5.00 0.87
C GLY A 90 -0.11 5.32 2.14
N LEU A 91 -0.77 6.48 2.15
CA LEU A 91 -1.65 6.91 3.25
C LEU A 91 -2.73 5.84 3.53
N THR A 92 -3.37 5.36 2.48
CA THR A 92 -4.42 4.35 2.61
C THR A 92 -3.84 3.02 3.08
N GLN A 93 -2.71 2.57 2.52
CA GLN A 93 -2.05 1.32 2.90
C GLN A 93 -1.51 1.30 4.34
N GLY A 94 -1.18 2.45 4.94
CA GLY A 94 -0.69 2.55 6.32
C GLY A 94 -1.62 1.94 7.37
N PHE A 95 -2.92 1.87 7.07
CA PHE A 95 -3.91 1.26 7.96
C PHE A 95 -3.98 -0.27 7.90
N LEU A 96 -3.50 -0.92 6.83
CA LEU A 96 -3.72 -2.36 6.63
C LEU A 96 -3.05 -3.21 7.71
N PHE A 97 -1.75 -3.00 7.94
CA PHE A 97 -0.97 -3.77 8.92
C PHE A 97 -1.54 -3.73 10.36
N PRO A 98 -1.76 -2.55 10.97
CA PRO A 98 -2.31 -2.49 12.34
C PRO A 98 -3.72 -3.07 12.42
N THR A 99 -4.51 -2.93 11.35
CA THR A 99 -5.89 -3.44 11.33
C THR A 99 -5.94 -4.97 11.20
N ILE A 100 -5.10 -5.55 10.36
CA ILE A 100 -4.92 -7.01 10.26
C ILE A 100 -4.45 -7.56 11.61
N HIS A 101 -3.48 -6.90 12.26
CA HIS A 101 -3.01 -7.31 13.57
C HIS A 101 -4.11 -7.25 14.64
N ASN A 102 -4.93 -6.19 14.65
CA ASN A 102 -6.08 -6.07 15.56
C ASN A 102 -7.14 -7.14 15.27
N LEU A 103 -7.42 -7.42 13.98
CA LEU A 103 -8.41 -8.41 13.57
C LEU A 103 -8.00 -9.82 13.98
N ILE A 104 -6.75 -10.22 13.70
CA ILE A 104 -6.19 -11.50 14.18
C ILE A 104 -6.26 -11.56 15.70
N GLY A 105 -6.03 -10.43 16.37
CA GLY A 105 -6.12 -10.32 17.83
C GLY A 105 -7.51 -10.60 18.41
N LYS A 106 -8.58 -10.26 17.68
CA LYS A 106 -9.98 -10.43 18.12
C LYS A 106 -10.64 -11.72 17.63
N TRP A 107 -10.27 -12.19 16.43
CA TRP A 107 -10.93 -13.33 15.78
C TRP A 107 -10.23 -14.68 16.00
N VAL A 108 -8.93 -14.68 16.34
CA VAL A 108 -8.17 -15.93 16.43
C VAL A 108 -8.05 -16.39 17.89
N PRO A 109 -8.44 -17.64 18.21
CA PRO A 109 -8.23 -18.22 19.55
C PRO A 109 -6.73 -18.25 19.90
N LEU A 110 -6.41 -18.01 21.17
CA LEU A 110 -5.03 -17.82 21.66
C LEU A 110 -4.08 -18.98 21.26
N GLU A 111 -4.59 -20.21 21.22
CA GLU A 111 -3.83 -21.41 20.86
C GLU A 111 -3.41 -21.47 19.39
N GLU A 112 -4.16 -20.83 18.48
CA GLU A 112 -3.88 -20.86 17.03
C GLU A 112 -3.25 -19.56 16.51
N LYS A 113 -3.22 -18.52 17.34
CA LYS A 113 -2.77 -17.16 16.97
C LYS A 113 -1.35 -17.14 16.43
N SER A 114 -0.45 -17.94 16.99
CA SER A 114 0.94 -18.04 16.51
C SER A 114 1.03 -18.75 15.15
N ARG A 115 0.26 -19.82 14.93
CA ARG A 115 0.25 -20.58 13.66
C ARG A 115 -0.35 -19.75 12.53
N LEU A 116 -1.48 -19.08 12.79
CA LEU A 116 -2.13 -18.21 11.80
C LEU A 116 -1.31 -16.95 11.52
N GLY A 117 -0.63 -16.39 12.53
CA GLY A 117 0.34 -15.32 12.33
C GLY A 117 1.43 -15.74 11.35
N THR A 118 2.02 -16.92 11.52
CA THR A 118 3.03 -17.45 10.59
C THR A 118 2.47 -17.61 9.18
N ILE A 119 1.24 -18.12 9.00
CA ILE A 119 0.65 -18.29 7.66
C ILE A 119 0.37 -16.93 6.97
N ILE A 120 -0.04 -15.91 7.74
CA ILE A 120 -0.41 -14.59 7.19
C ILE A 120 0.83 -13.77 6.82
N TYR A 121 1.95 -13.97 7.52
CA TYR A 121 3.19 -13.19 7.34
C TYR A 121 4.35 -13.98 6.69
N ALA A 122 4.18 -15.26 6.37
CA ALA A 122 5.15 -16.07 5.61
C ALA A 122 5.14 -15.73 4.12
#